data_AF-A0A9P7X7D5-F1
#
_entry.id   AF-A0A9P7X7D5-F1
#
_cell.length_a   1.000
_cell.length_b   1.000
_cell.length_c   1.000
_cell.angle_alpha   90.00
_cell.angle_beta   90.00
_cell.angle_gamma   90.00
#
_symmetry.space_group_name_H-M   'P 1'
#
loop_
_entity.id
_entity.type
_entity.pdbx_description
1 polymer ?
#
loop_
_entity_poly.entity_id
_entity_poly.type
_entity_poly.pdbx_seq_one_letter_code
_entity_poly.pdbx_strand_id
1 'polypeptide(L)'
;MHSLAWPRSPPLVIKSRYPTRQLPSRQLFTSSPSSHFLSPYPAHFNPRLRTFISTLPMFFRALALASLPLAAFALPTTKDVSLYARSLIVGNGIEARMTFTGHLDGRLSAVSFEGIEGLFDNENSPYLYHFHTNPISADGNCASALGHLDPMNVTESLTCDPAFPLYCQMGDISGKHGPLQGTTSGMVPRFAFSSNLVRFFPEDFSILGRSIVIHSANKTRLACGNITSVLDGTAYPNLKPTNKPSTFITNYPTEPPFNPPTIETPFVGNNTPTDAQLEAMSFPLPNPLIPISNDTLFVERTTVQQSALFNGGNFTVTLFKEVVVDAFALPFTGATERW
;
A
#
# COMPACT_ATOMS: atom_id res chain seq x y z
N MET A 1 -24.25 57.56 -16.45
CA MET A 1 -23.35 56.53 -17.00
C MET A 1 -24.14 55.23 -17.08
N HIS A 2 -24.45 54.79 -18.29
CA HIS A 2 -25.14 53.54 -18.56
C HIS A 2 -24.26 52.36 -18.18
N SER A 3 -24.82 51.36 -17.48
CA SER A 3 -24.30 49.99 -17.55
C SER A 3 -25.46 49.01 -17.48
N LEU A 4 -25.55 48.21 -18.53
CA LEU A 4 -26.64 47.29 -18.86
C LEU A 4 -26.58 46.03 -18.00
N ALA A 5 -27.73 45.64 -17.45
CA ALA A 5 -27.94 44.39 -16.76
C ALA A 5 -28.09 43.22 -17.76
N TRP A 6 -27.40 42.11 -17.50
CA TRP A 6 -27.61 40.83 -18.17
C TRP A 6 -28.61 39.96 -17.38
N PRO A 7 -29.52 39.21 -18.05
CA PRO A 7 -30.55 38.44 -17.36
C PRO A 7 -30.05 37.08 -16.86
N ARG A 8 -30.55 36.67 -15.68
CA ARG A 8 -30.33 35.37 -15.04
C ARG A 8 -31.18 34.27 -15.72
N SER A 9 -30.56 33.15 -16.06
CA SER A 9 -31.23 31.92 -16.49
C SER A 9 -31.65 31.06 -15.27
N PRO A 10 -32.84 30.41 -15.27
CA PRO A 10 -33.26 29.51 -14.19
C PRO A 10 -32.68 28.08 -14.36
N PRO A 11 -32.68 27.25 -13.29
CA PRO A 11 -31.98 25.97 -13.27
C PRO A 11 -32.74 24.85 -14.01
N LEU A 12 -32.00 24.03 -14.75
CA LEU A 12 -32.48 22.79 -15.37
C LEU A 12 -32.62 21.68 -14.31
N VAL A 13 -33.84 21.20 -14.09
CA VAL A 13 -34.14 20.00 -13.31
C VAL A 13 -34.25 18.82 -14.27
N ILE A 14 -33.24 17.94 -14.28
CA ILE A 14 -33.27 16.68 -15.03
C ILE A 14 -33.78 15.57 -14.11
N LYS A 15 -35.04 15.16 -14.33
CA LYS A 15 -35.63 13.95 -13.73
C LYS A 15 -35.09 12.71 -14.46
N SER A 16 -34.26 11.92 -13.79
CA SER A 16 -33.85 10.59 -14.25
C SER A 16 -34.85 9.55 -13.73
N ARG A 17 -35.66 8.99 -14.62
CA ARG A 17 -36.38 7.72 -14.43
C ARG A 17 -35.46 6.59 -14.88
N TYR A 18 -35.19 5.62 -14.02
CA TYR A 18 -34.78 4.28 -14.45
C TYR A 18 -35.69 3.22 -13.83
N PRO A 19 -36.14 2.22 -14.61
CA PRO A 19 -37.04 1.18 -14.16
C PRO A 19 -36.28 0.08 -13.40
N THR A 20 -36.89 -0.40 -12.33
CA THR A 20 -36.55 -1.64 -11.62
C THR A 20 -36.63 -2.85 -12.56
N ARG A 21 -35.52 -3.55 -12.76
CA ARG A 21 -35.50 -4.87 -13.40
C ARG A 21 -35.14 -5.94 -12.37
N GLN A 22 -36.12 -6.75 -12.00
CA GLN A 22 -35.96 -7.99 -11.25
C GLN A 22 -35.17 -9.00 -12.08
N LEU A 23 -34.29 -9.77 -11.43
CA LEU A 23 -33.75 -11.03 -11.96
C LEU A 23 -34.07 -12.17 -10.96
N PRO A 24 -34.37 -13.38 -11.46
CA PRO A 24 -35.05 -14.41 -10.69
C PRO A 24 -34.11 -15.30 -9.87
N SER A 25 -34.75 -15.96 -8.91
CA SER A 25 -34.27 -16.93 -7.94
C SER A 25 -33.81 -18.29 -8.51
N ARG A 26 -32.80 -18.86 -7.82
CA ARG A 26 -32.49 -20.29 -7.58
C ARG A 26 -32.35 -21.24 -8.78
N GLN A 27 -31.26 -22.01 -8.77
CA GLN A 27 -31.33 -23.48 -8.72
C GLN A 27 -30.04 -24.10 -8.17
N LEU A 28 -30.19 -24.86 -7.09
CA LEU A 28 -29.23 -25.83 -6.55
C LEU A 28 -29.30 -27.08 -7.42
N PHE A 29 -28.16 -27.60 -7.86
CA PHE A 29 -28.06 -28.98 -8.35
C PHE A 29 -26.93 -29.72 -7.64
N THR A 30 -27.35 -30.74 -6.92
CA THR A 30 -26.57 -31.83 -6.35
C THR A 30 -26.33 -32.89 -7.41
N SER A 31 -25.11 -33.44 -7.50
CA SER A 31 -24.89 -34.86 -7.80
C SER A 31 -23.40 -35.22 -7.76
N SER A 32 -23.04 -36.14 -6.86
CA SER A 32 -21.98 -37.14 -7.06
C SER A 32 -22.61 -38.36 -7.77
N PRO A 33 -21.85 -39.25 -8.44
CA PRO A 33 -21.30 -40.41 -7.72
C PRO A 33 -19.95 -40.99 -8.20
N SER A 34 -19.39 -41.74 -7.25
CA SER A 34 -18.41 -42.84 -7.17
C SER A 34 -18.04 -43.71 -8.39
N SER A 35 -16.78 -44.21 -8.42
CA SER A 35 -16.37 -45.66 -8.31
C SER A 35 -14.91 -45.87 -8.76
N HIS A 36 -13.96 -46.25 -7.89
CA HIS A 36 -13.41 -47.60 -7.59
C HIS A 36 -12.27 -48.11 -8.50
N PHE A 37 -11.16 -48.60 -7.89
CA PHE A 37 -10.49 -49.92 -8.07
C PHE A 37 -9.13 -49.96 -7.27
N LEU A 38 -9.09 -50.66 -6.11
CA LEU A 38 -8.29 -51.86 -5.72
C LEU A 38 -6.74 -51.70 -5.71
N SER A 39 -6.00 -51.73 -4.58
CA SER A 39 -5.63 -52.84 -3.64
C SER A 39 -4.20 -53.40 -3.92
N PRO A 40 -3.51 -54.21 -3.06
CA PRO A 40 -3.18 -54.14 -1.61
C PRO A 40 -1.68 -54.48 -1.31
N TYR A 41 -1.25 -54.45 -0.01
CA TYR A 41 -0.47 -55.48 0.76
C TYR A 41 0.25 -54.90 2.03
N PRO A 42 0.65 -55.69 3.07
CA PRO A 42 -0.16 -55.85 4.29
C PRO A 42 0.56 -55.59 5.65
N ALA A 43 -0.26 -55.62 6.70
CA ALA A 43 -0.13 -56.20 8.07
C ALA A 43 1.23 -56.23 8.82
N HIS A 44 1.20 -55.79 10.08
CA HIS A 44 1.76 -56.57 11.19
C HIS A 44 0.96 -56.38 12.49
N PHE A 45 0.57 -57.52 13.06
CA PHE A 45 -0.16 -57.73 14.31
C PHE A 45 0.84 -58.01 15.43
N ASN A 46 0.59 -57.53 16.66
CA ASN A 46 1.14 -58.17 17.86
C ASN A 46 0.23 -57.91 19.08
N PRO A 47 -0.34 -58.95 19.72
CA PRO A 47 -1.19 -58.82 20.90
C PRO A 47 -0.46 -59.23 22.19
N ARG A 48 -0.88 -58.66 23.33
CA ARG A 48 -0.78 -59.19 24.72
C ARG A 48 -1.20 -58.07 25.69
N LEU A 49 -1.84 -58.26 26.84
CA LEU A 49 -2.63 -59.34 27.45
C LEU A 49 -3.11 -58.77 28.81
N ARG A 50 -4.26 -59.27 29.30
CA ARG A 50 -4.73 -59.35 30.71
C ARG A 50 -5.55 -58.20 31.30
N THR A 51 -6.85 -58.42 31.20
CA THR A 51 -7.90 -58.28 32.21
C THR A 51 -7.46 -58.39 33.69
N PHE A 52 -7.99 -57.49 34.53
CA PHE A 52 -8.44 -57.79 35.88
C PHE A 52 -9.70 -56.97 36.20
N ILE A 53 -10.75 -57.68 36.61
CA ILE A 53 -12.05 -57.16 37.04
C ILE A 53 -11.99 -56.99 38.56
N SER A 54 -12.43 -55.84 39.08
CA SER A 54 -12.79 -55.70 40.49
C SER A 54 -13.90 -54.66 40.65
N THR A 55 -14.93 -55.08 41.35
CA THR A 55 -16.27 -54.51 41.59
C THR A 55 -16.33 -53.38 42.63
N LEU A 56 -17.44 -52.60 42.58
CA LEU A 56 -18.15 -51.81 43.62
C LEU A 56 -18.23 -50.27 43.39
N PRO A 57 -19.25 -49.56 43.93
CA PRO A 57 -20.66 -49.54 43.54
C PRO A 57 -21.14 -48.12 43.12
N MET A 58 -22.37 -48.02 42.62
CA MET A 58 -23.06 -46.76 42.27
C MET A 58 -23.07 -45.73 43.41
N PHE A 59 -22.67 -44.50 43.09
CA PHE A 59 -23.25 -43.29 43.68
C PHE A 59 -23.68 -42.34 42.57
N PHE A 60 -25.00 -42.18 42.43
CA PHE A 60 -25.63 -41.14 41.63
C PHE A 60 -25.25 -39.77 42.19
N ARG A 61 -24.57 -38.95 41.39
CA ARG A 61 -24.64 -37.48 41.50
C ARG A 61 -25.00 -36.92 40.14
N ALA A 62 -26.27 -36.56 40.00
CA ALA A 62 -26.74 -35.73 38.90
C ALA A 62 -26.10 -34.35 39.03
N LEU A 63 -25.09 -34.07 38.20
CA LEU A 63 -24.66 -32.70 37.91
C LEU A 63 -25.34 -32.28 36.61
N ALA A 64 -26.34 -31.40 36.72
CA ALA A 64 -26.90 -30.71 35.57
C ALA A 64 -25.82 -29.77 34.99
N LEU A 65 -25.16 -30.21 33.92
CA LEU A 65 -24.36 -29.33 33.09
C LEU A 65 -25.34 -28.47 32.27
N ALA A 66 -25.50 -27.22 32.67
CA ALA A 66 -26.12 -26.21 31.84
C ALA A 66 -25.29 -26.08 30.55
N SER A 67 -25.79 -26.65 29.46
CA SER A 67 -25.26 -26.45 28.12
C SER A 67 -25.56 -25.02 27.70
N LEU A 68 -24.62 -24.10 27.94
CA LEU A 68 -24.58 -22.84 27.21
C LEU A 68 -24.37 -23.20 25.73
N PRO A 69 -25.23 -22.75 24.80
CA PRO A 69 -24.93 -22.94 23.39
C PRO A 69 -23.66 -22.14 23.12
N LEU A 70 -22.60 -22.82 22.65
CA LEU A 70 -21.52 -22.12 21.96
C LEU A 70 -22.20 -21.43 20.78
N ALA A 71 -22.40 -20.12 20.91
CA ALA A 71 -22.61 -19.28 19.75
C ALA A 71 -21.38 -19.52 18.87
N ALA A 72 -21.56 -20.28 17.80
CA ALA A 72 -20.59 -20.35 16.73
C ALA A 72 -20.51 -18.93 16.18
N PHE A 73 -19.55 -18.15 16.68
CA PHE A 73 -19.08 -16.96 15.99
C PHE A 73 -18.49 -17.47 14.68
N ALA A 74 -19.34 -17.56 13.66
CA ALA A 74 -18.87 -17.56 12.30
C ALA A 74 -18.16 -16.21 12.13
N LEU A 75 -16.83 -16.25 12.16
CA LEU A 75 -16.00 -15.15 11.69
C LEU A 75 -16.52 -14.78 10.29
N PRO A 76 -16.79 -13.51 10.00
CA PRO A 76 -17.12 -13.12 8.64
C PRO A 76 -15.88 -13.45 7.80
N THR A 77 -15.96 -14.49 6.98
CA THR A 77 -14.97 -14.70 5.92
C THR A 77 -15.31 -13.76 4.78
N THR A 78 -15.07 -12.46 4.96
CA THR A 78 -14.79 -11.61 3.82
C THR A 78 -13.43 -12.08 3.32
N LYS A 79 -13.43 -12.87 2.24
CA LYS A 79 -12.27 -12.83 1.34
C LYS A 79 -12.22 -11.37 0.89
N ASP A 80 -11.42 -10.55 1.57
CA ASP A 80 -11.20 -9.17 1.16
C ASP A 80 -10.84 -9.21 -0.32
N VAL A 81 -11.69 -8.60 -1.15
CA VAL A 81 -11.34 -8.36 -2.54
C VAL A 81 -10.24 -7.30 -2.47
N SER A 82 -9.00 -7.76 -2.51
CA SER A 82 -7.86 -6.86 -2.43
C SER A 82 -7.81 -5.98 -3.67
N LEU A 83 -7.79 -4.67 -3.48
CA LEU A 83 -7.43 -3.74 -4.55
C LEU A 83 -6.03 -4.08 -5.06
N TYR A 84 -5.80 -3.94 -6.36
CA TYR A 84 -4.55 -4.36 -6.98
C TYR A 84 -4.06 -3.36 -8.03
N ALA A 85 -2.77 -3.08 -8.01
CA ALA A 85 -2.06 -2.41 -9.11
C ALA A 85 -0.66 -3.00 -9.28
N ARG A 86 -0.04 -2.71 -10.43
CA ARG A 86 1.35 -3.07 -10.70
C ARG A 86 2.06 -2.01 -11.51
N SER A 87 3.37 -1.95 -11.36
CA SER A 87 4.26 -1.22 -12.26
C SER A 87 5.37 -2.15 -12.73
N LEU A 88 5.67 -2.07 -14.03
CA LEU A 88 6.90 -2.60 -14.62
C LEU A 88 7.79 -1.41 -14.91
N ILE A 89 8.94 -1.36 -14.24
CA ILE A 89 9.86 -0.24 -14.24
C ILE A 89 11.03 -0.63 -15.13
N VAL A 90 11.26 0.15 -16.19
CA VAL A 90 12.30 -0.15 -17.19
C VAL A 90 13.07 1.11 -17.55
N GLY A 91 14.36 0.95 -17.86
CA GLY A 91 15.22 2.04 -18.35
C GLY A 91 16.68 1.81 -17.99
N ASN A 92 17.60 2.24 -18.86
CA ASN A 92 19.05 2.14 -18.64
C ASN A 92 19.55 0.75 -18.20
N GLY A 93 18.95 -0.32 -18.71
CA GLY A 93 19.30 -1.71 -18.35
C GLY A 93 18.75 -2.18 -16.99
N ILE A 94 17.95 -1.36 -16.31
CA ILE A 94 17.20 -1.75 -15.12
C ILE A 94 15.85 -2.33 -15.55
N GLU A 95 15.52 -3.50 -15.00
CA GLU A 95 14.16 -4.05 -14.98
C GLU A 95 13.76 -4.30 -13.52
N ALA A 96 12.63 -3.75 -13.10
CA ALA A 96 12.08 -3.97 -11.78
C ALA A 96 10.55 -4.06 -11.81
N ARG A 97 9.98 -4.72 -10.80
CA ARG A 97 8.54 -4.89 -10.65
C ARG A 97 8.09 -4.40 -9.29
N MET A 98 7.04 -3.57 -9.29
CA MET A 98 6.29 -3.23 -8.09
C MET A 98 4.86 -3.73 -8.17
N THR A 99 4.35 -4.26 -7.06
CA THR A 99 2.96 -4.68 -6.91
C THR A 99 2.36 -4.06 -5.66
N PHE A 100 1.09 -3.68 -5.78
CA PHE A 100 0.34 -2.98 -4.76
C PHE A 100 -0.91 -3.79 -4.45
N THR A 101 -1.11 -4.10 -3.19
CA THR A 101 -2.35 -4.71 -2.69
C THR A 101 -2.94 -3.78 -1.65
N GLY A 102 -4.27 -3.68 -1.62
CA GLY A 102 -4.97 -2.81 -0.68
C GLY A 102 -6.31 -3.34 -0.24
N HIS A 103 -6.83 -2.71 0.80
CA HIS A 103 -8.16 -2.94 1.33
C HIS A 103 -9.21 -2.15 0.52
N LEU A 104 -10.48 -2.52 0.65
CA LEU A 104 -11.58 -1.86 -0.06
C LEU A 104 -11.81 -0.41 0.34
N ASP A 105 -11.18 0.07 1.41
CA ASP A 105 -11.17 1.48 1.83
C ASP A 105 -10.03 2.29 1.19
N GLY A 106 -9.26 1.69 0.30
CA GLY A 106 -8.20 2.36 -0.47
C GLY A 106 -6.84 2.36 0.20
N ARG A 107 -6.73 1.92 1.46
CA ARG A 107 -5.43 1.77 2.14
C ARG A 107 -4.64 0.61 1.54
N LEU A 108 -3.32 0.77 1.41
CA LEU A 108 -2.46 -0.32 0.95
C LEU A 108 -2.17 -1.29 2.10
N SER A 109 -2.38 -2.58 1.83
CA SER A 109 -2.02 -3.68 2.72
C SER A 109 -0.57 -4.11 2.52
N ALA A 110 -0.07 -4.05 1.28
CA ALA A 110 1.32 -4.36 0.97
C ALA A 110 1.78 -3.69 -0.34
N VAL A 111 2.99 -3.17 -0.30
CA VAL A 111 3.79 -2.75 -1.45
C VAL A 111 4.96 -3.70 -1.56
N SER A 112 5.09 -4.40 -2.68
CA SER A 112 6.19 -5.32 -2.91
C SER A 112 7.05 -4.87 -4.09
N PHE A 113 8.36 -4.87 -3.89
CA PHE A 113 9.37 -4.54 -4.89
C PHE A 113 10.22 -5.79 -5.20
N GLU A 114 10.66 -5.90 -6.44
CA GLU A 114 11.59 -6.92 -6.92
C GLU A 114 12.47 -6.33 -8.03
N GLY A 115 13.79 -6.30 -7.82
CA GLY A 115 14.75 -5.88 -8.83
C GLY A 115 15.20 -7.07 -9.65
N ILE A 116 14.77 -7.11 -10.91
CA ILE A 116 14.99 -8.25 -11.81
C ILE A 116 16.39 -8.20 -12.40
N GLU A 117 16.86 -7.01 -12.79
CA GLU A 117 18.23 -6.78 -13.26
C GLU A 117 18.62 -5.29 -13.23
N GLY A 118 19.91 -5.00 -13.43
CA GLY A 118 20.44 -3.65 -13.65
C GLY A 118 20.72 -2.80 -12.41
N LEU A 119 20.35 -3.26 -11.22
CA LEU A 119 20.62 -2.57 -9.94
C LEU A 119 21.98 -2.98 -9.38
N PHE A 120 23.05 -2.55 -10.04
CA PHE A 120 24.42 -2.90 -9.68
C PHE A 120 24.96 -2.06 -8.52
N ASP A 121 25.85 -2.64 -7.70
CA ASP A 121 26.60 -1.89 -6.70
C ASP A 121 27.72 -1.06 -7.37
N ASN A 122 27.36 0.13 -7.85
CA ASN A 122 28.23 1.04 -8.58
C ASN A 122 27.92 2.51 -8.22
N GLU A 123 28.44 3.47 -9.00
CA GLU A 123 28.26 4.91 -8.77
C GLU A 123 26.79 5.39 -8.78
N ASN A 124 25.86 4.59 -9.29
CA ASN A 124 24.43 4.87 -9.24
C ASN A 124 23.79 4.42 -7.92
N SER A 125 24.44 3.52 -7.18
CA SER A 125 23.99 3.00 -5.87
C SER A 125 24.31 3.99 -4.74
N PRO A 126 23.45 4.12 -3.71
CA PRO A 126 22.14 3.49 -3.58
C PRO A 126 21.10 4.11 -4.52
N TYR A 127 20.16 3.30 -5.01
CA TYR A 127 19.12 3.77 -5.91
C TYR A 127 17.91 4.31 -5.13
N LEU A 128 17.52 5.54 -5.44
CA LEU A 128 16.30 6.14 -4.90
C LEU A 128 15.11 5.73 -5.77
N TYR A 129 13.92 5.72 -5.20
CA TYR A 129 12.68 5.35 -5.86
C TYR A 129 11.51 6.08 -5.23
N HIS A 130 10.70 6.71 -6.08
CA HIS A 130 9.61 7.57 -5.66
C HIS A 130 8.36 7.33 -6.51
N PHE A 131 7.20 7.59 -5.93
CA PHE A 131 5.98 7.80 -6.72
C PHE A 131 5.97 9.23 -7.23
N HIS A 132 5.67 9.38 -8.51
CA HIS A 132 5.63 10.65 -9.19
C HIS A 132 4.20 11.05 -9.53
N THR A 133 4.01 12.32 -9.87
CA THR A 133 2.69 12.90 -10.10
C THR A 133 2.07 12.47 -11.42
N ASN A 134 2.85 12.34 -12.49
CA ASN A 134 2.33 12.12 -13.84
C ASN A 134 2.63 10.71 -14.36
N PRO A 135 1.84 10.19 -15.31
CA PRO A 135 2.21 8.98 -16.03
C PRO A 135 3.41 9.24 -16.95
N ILE A 136 4.16 8.18 -17.22
CA ILE A 136 5.21 8.13 -18.22
C ILE A 136 4.59 8.24 -19.62
N SER A 137 5.08 9.19 -20.41
CA SER A 137 4.71 9.40 -21.80
C SER A 137 5.04 8.19 -22.68
N ALA A 138 4.38 8.10 -23.84
CA ALA A 138 4.47 6.94 -24.73
C ALA A 138 5.87 6.67 -25.28
N ASP A 139 6.76 7.66 -25.27
CA ASP A 139 8.17 7.56 -25.64
C ASP A 139 9.06 6.97 -24.52
N GLY A 140 8.49 6.70 -23.34
CA GLY A 140 9.22 6.15 -22.20
C GLY A 140 10.10 7.16 -21.46
N ASN A 141 9.97 8.47 -21.74
CA ASN A 141 10.81 9.48 -21.12
C ASN A 141 10.42 9.71 -19.65
N CYS A 142 11.29 9.30 -18.72
CA CYS A 142 11.05 9.45 -17.28
C CYS A 142 10.88 10.90 -16.82
N ALA A 143 11.28 11.91 -17.61
CA ALA A 143 11.03 13.33 -17.30
C ALA A 143 9.53 13.66 -17.27
N SER A 144 8.71 12.97 -18.06
CA SER A 144 7.25 13.18 -18.13
C SER A 144 6.53 12.91 -16.81
N ALA A 145 7.15 12.17 -15.89
CA ALA A 145 6.64 11.90 -14.55
C ALA A 145 6.49 13.17 -13.67
N LEU A 146 7.16 14.28 -14.02
CA LEU A 146 7.23 15.51 -13.23
C LEU A 146 7.67 15.27 -11.77
N GLY A 147 7.16 16.03 -10.81
CA GLY A 147 7.59 15.98 -9.40
C GLY A 147 7.10 14.74 -8.65
N HIS A 148 7.60 14.54 -7.43
CA HIS A 148 7.12 13.50 -6.52
C HIS A 148 5.65 13.71 -6.17
N LEU A 149 4.94 12.61 -5.92
CA LEU A 149 3.56 12.64 -5.44
C LEU A 149 3.53 13.18 -4.02
N ASP A 150 3.09 14.43 -3.88
CA ASP A 150 3.18 15.19 -2.64
C ASP A 150 1.91 16.02 -2.40
N PRO A 151 0.77 15.38 -2.08
CA PRO A 151 -0.49 16.09 -1.83
C PRO A 151 -0.44 17.04 -0.64
N MET A 152 0.55 16.87 0.25
CA MET A 152 0.74 17.70 1.43
C MET A 152 1.69 18.88 1.16
N ASN A 153 2.30 18.96 -0.03
CA ASN A 153 3.23 20.01 -0.42
C ASN A 153 4.43 20.15 0.55
N VAL A 154 4.97 19.01 0.98
CA VAL A 154 6.17 18.89 1.83
C VAL A 154 7.41 19.45 1.12
N THR A 155 7.50 19.29 -0.21
CA THR A 155 8.64 19.60 -1.09
C THR A 155 9.87 18.69 -0.89
N GLU A 156 10.81 18.72 -1.84
CA GLU A 156 12.10 18.05 -1.69
C GLU A 156 13.08 18.81 -0.78
N SER A 157 12.70 20.02 -0.34
CA SER A 157 13.53 20.88 0.51
C SER A 157 13.51 20.44 1.97
N LEU A 158 12.57 19.57 2.35
CA LEU A 158 12.59 18.90 3.65
C LEU A 158 13.19 17.50 3.49
N THR A 159 14.29 17.24 4.18
CA THR A 159 14.88 15.89 4.21
C THR A 159 13.97 14.96 4.97
N CYS A 160 13.56 13.87 4.31
CA CYS A 160 12.77 12.84 4.97
C CYS A 160 13.59 12.13 6.05
N ASP A 161 13.13 12.22 7.29
CA ASP A 161 13.58 11.32 8.34
C ASP A 161 12.59 10.15 8.45
N PRO A 162 13.04 8.91 8.23
CA PRO A 162 12.17 7.76 8.36
C PRO A 162 11.53 7.54 9.74
N ALA A 163 12.11 8.08 10.83
CA ALA A 163 11.51 8.04 12.16
C ALA A 163 10.24 8.89 12.24
N PHE A 164 10.08 9.84 11.31
CA PHE A 164 8.95 10.75 11.23
C PHE A 164 8.31 10.72 9.82
N PRO A 165 7.80 9.55 9.36
CA PRO A 165 7.38 9.35 7.96
C PRO A 165 6.19 10.23 7.54
N LEU A 166 5.46 10.80 8.51
CA LEU A 166 4.35 11.73 8.30
C LEU A 166 4.78 13.08 7.72
N TYR A 167 6.01 13.50 7.97
CA TYR A 167 6.53 14.76 7.44
C TYR A 167 7.27 14.58 6.12
N CYS A 168 7.43 13.35 5.64
CA CYS A 168 8.02 13.09 4.33
C CYS A 168 6.98 13.23 3.22
N GLN A 169 7.41 13.57 2.01
CA GLN A 169 6.57 13.51 0.82
C GLN A 169 5.88 12.15 0.74
N MET A 170 4.59 12.12 0.38
CA MET A 170 3.84 10.86 0.33
C MET A 170 4.54 9.84 -0.58
N GLY A 171 5.03 10.29 -1.74
CA GLY A 171 5.75 9.53 -2.73
C GLY A 171 7.24 9.29 -2.43
N ASP A 172 7.81 9.81 -1.33
CA ASP A 172 9.21 9.54 -0.96
C ASP A 172 9.36 8.20 -0.25
N ILE A 173 9.37 7.13 -1.05
CA ILE A 173 9.45 5.76 -0.52
C ILE A 173 10.88 5.41 -0.07
N SER A 174 11.90 5.98 -0.72
CA SER A 174 13.30 5.78 -0.34
C SER A 174 13.65 6.40 1.01
N GLY A 175 13.19 7.62 1.28
CA GLY A 175 13.35 8.23 2.60
C GLY A 175 12.63 7.41 3.67
N LYS A 176 11.37 6.99 3.40
CA LYS A 176 10.53 6.27 4.36
C LYS A 176 10.88 4.81 4.61
N HIS A 177 11.45 4.10 3.63
CA HIS A 177 11.70 2.66 3.71
C HIS A 177 13.16 2.28 3.39
N GLY A 178 14.02 3.27 3.18
CA GLY A 178 15.41 3.07 2.76
C GLY A 178 15.53 2.95 1.25
N PRO A 179 16.67 3.39 0.67
CA PRO A 179 16.94 3.25 -0.75
C PRO A 179 17.28 1.80 -1.11
N LEU A 180 17.19 1.48 -2.40
CA LEU A 180 17.57 0.15 -2.90
C LEU A 180 19.09 0.06 -2.98
N GLN A 181 19.67 -0.90 -2.27
CA GLN A 181 21.09 -1.16 -2.35
C GLN A 181 21.38 -1.98 -3.61
N GLY A 182 22.32 -1.50 -4.43
CA GLY A 182 22.81 -2.25 -5.57
C GLY A 182 23.47 -3.56 -5.13
N THR A 183 23.49 -4.55 -6.02
CA THR A 183 24.17 -5.83 -5.77
C THR A 183 25.17 -6.15 -6.87
N THR A 184 26.14 -7.02 -6.60
CA THR A 184 27.10 -7.48 -7.62
C THR A 184 26.42 -8.16 -8.81
N SER A 185 25.25 -8.76 -8.59
CA SER A 185 24.46 -9.44 -9.64
C SER A 185 23.53 -8.52 -10.43
N GLY A 186 23.29 -7.29 -9.96
CA GLY A 186 22.26 -6.40 -10.51
C GLY A 186 20.82 -6.77 -10.10
N MET A 187 20.63 -7.87 -9.38
CA MET A 187 19.31 -8.31 -8.88
C MET A 187 19.12 -7.86 -7.44
N VAL A 188 17.92 -7.40 -7.09
CA VAL A 188 17.54 -7.07 -5.70
C VAL A 188 16.40 -8.00 -5.28
N PRO A 189 16.59 -8.81 -4.21
CA PRO A 189 15.58 -9.76 -3.75
C PRO A 189 14.23 -9.11 -3.50
N ARG A 190 13.16 -9.89 -3.71
CA ARG A 190 11.81 -9.41 -3.44
C ARG A 190 11.65 -9.07 -1.96
N PHE A 191 11.11 -7.87 -1.70
CA PHE A 191 10.69 -7.46 -0.37
C PHE A 191 9.31 -6.82 -0.39
N ALA A 192 8.70 -6.66 0.78
CA ALA A 192 7.42 -5.98 0.92
C ALA A 192 7.30 -5.18 2.21
N PHE A 193 6.77 -3.97 2.11
CA PHE A 193 6.42 -3.12 3.25
C PHE A 193 4.94 -2.77 3.21
N SER A 194 4.37 -2.39 4.36
CA SER A 194 3.06 -1.75 4.40
C SER A 194 3.24 -0.25 4.61
N SER A 195 2.40 0.54 3.95
CA SER A 195 2.31 1.98 4.16
C SER A 195 0.86 2.36 4.43
N ASN A 196 0.64 3.14 5.48
CA ASN A 196 -0.65 3.74 5.81
C ASN A 196 -0.85 5.11 5.13
N LEU A 197 0.23 5.67 4.55
CA LEU A 197 0.24 6.98 3.91
C LEU A 197 -0.09 6.89 2.42
N VAL A 198 0.36 5.84 1.74
CA VAL A 198 0.08 5.60 0.32
C VAL A 198 -1.35 5.07 0.16
N ARG A 199 -2.09 5.53 -0.86
CA ARG A 199 -3.49 5.11 -1.11
C ARG A 199 -3.81 4.84 -2.58
N PHE A 200 -4.90 4.10 -2.80
CA PHE A 200 -5.57 3.98 -4.10
C PHE A 200 -6.59 5.10 -4.36
N PHE A 201 -7.06 5.77 -3.33
CA PHE A 201 -7.97 6.92 -3.40
C PHE A 201 -7.98 7.69 -2.06
N PRO A 202 -8.41 8.96 -2.02
CA PRO A 202 -8.94 9.80 -3.11
C PRO A 202 -7.88 10.24 -4.15
N GLU A 203 -8.27 10.92 -5.24
CA GLU A 203 -7.43 11.29 -6.40
C GLU A 203 -6.09 11.94 -6.01
N ASP A 204 -6.11 12.93 -5.11
CA ASP A 204 -4.89 13.65 -4.68
C ASP A 204 -3.86 12.74 -4.01
N PHE A 205 -4.32 11.71 -3.29
CA PHE A 205 -3.50 10.75 -2.55
C PHE A 205 -3.29 9.42 -3.31
N SER A 206 -3.90 9.29 -4.48
CA SER A 206 -3.91 8.04 -5.22
C SER A 206 -2.62 7.83 -6.00
N ILE A 207 -2.08 6.61 -5.93
CA ILE A 207 -1.00 6.16 -6.81
C ILE A 207 -1.49 5.65 -8.18
N LEU A 208 -2.79 5.41 -8.34
CA LEU A 208 -3.35 4.97 -9.63
C LEU A 208 -3.12 6.04 -10.69
N GLY A 209 -2.94 5.65 -11.95
CA GLY A 209 -2.78 6.60 -13.05
C GLY A 209 -1.49 7.42 -13.02
N ARG A 210 -0.57 7.09 -12.12
CA ARG A 210 0.71 7.78 -11.92
C ARG A 210 1.87 6.85 -12.22
N SER A 211 3.10 7.25 -11.90
CA SER A 211 4.29 6.46 -12.20
C SER A 211 5.23 6.29 -11.01
N ILE A 212 6.18 5.39 -11.19
CA ILE A 212 7.33 5.18 -10.31
C ILE A 212 8.57 5.53 -11.11
N VAL A 213 9.54 6.19 -10.47
CA VAL A 213 10.86 6.45 -11.05
C VAL A 213 11.91 5.91 -10.09
N ILE A 214 12.90 5.20 -10.65
CA ILE A 214 14.13 4.83 -9.98
C ILE A 214 15.20 5.83 -10.40
N HIS A 215 15.89 6.40 -9.42
CA HIS A 215 16.98 7.32 -9.60
C HIS A 215 18.30 6.71 -9.12
N SER A 216 19.40 7.18 -9.69
CA SER A 216 20.72 7.02 -9.07
C SER A 216 20.83 7.85 -7.78
N ALA A 217 21.91 7.63 -7.02
CA ALA A 217 22.28 8.41 -5.85
C ALA A 217 22.37 9.94 -6.12
N ASN A 218 22.72 10.35 -7.35
CA ASN A 218 22.75 11.76 -7.75
C ASN A 218 21.40 12.30 -8.27
N LYS A 219 20.29 11.59 -7.98
CA LYS A 219 18.91 11.92 -8.38
C LYS A 219 18.63 11.85 -9.89
N THR A 220 19.55 11.35 -10.73
CA THR A 220 19.28 11.14 -12.16
C THR A 220 18.22 10.07 -12.34
N ARG A 221 17.18 10.32 -13.14
CA ARG A 221 16.14 9.33 -13.47
C ARG A 221 16.71 8.25 -14.38
N LEU A 222 16.80 7.01 -13.90
CA LEU A 222 17.39 5.89 -14.64
C LEU A 222 16.34 5.00 -15.29
N ALA A 223 15.25 4.73 -14.58
CA ALA A 223 14.18 3.84 -15.03
C ALA A 223 12.84 4.31 -14.48
N CYS A 224 11.76 4.02 -15.20
CA CYS A 224 10.42 4.42 -14.78
C CYS A 224 9.34 3.48 -15.30
N GLY A 225 8.15 3.55 -14.71
CA GLY A 225 7.03 2.71 -15.09
C GLY A 225 5.70 3.24 -14.58
N ASN A 226 4.66 3.12 -15.42
CA ASN A 226 3.30 3.46 -15.05
C ASN A 226 2.71 2.47 -14.05
N ILE A 227 2.05 2.99 -13.02
CA ILE A 227 1.24 2.23 -12.08
C ILE A 227 -0.10 1.98 -12.75
N THR A 228 -0.36 0.72 -13.07
CA THR A 228 -1.53 0.31 -13.84
C THR A 228 -2.47 -0.57 -13.02
N SER A 229 -3.78 -0.35 -13.19
CA SER A 229 -4.84 -1.07 -12.51
C SER A 229 -6.10 -1.18 -13.36
N VAL A 230 -6.89 -2.21 -13.08
CA VAL A 230 -8.26 -2.32 -13.60
C VAL A 230 -9.18 -1.26 -13.00
N LEU A 231 -8.84 -0.74 -11.82
CA LEU A 231 -9.65 0.19 -11.04
C LEU A 231 -9.81 1.55 -11.74
N ASP A 232 -8.81 1.96 -12.51
CA ASP A 232 -8.78 3.25 -13.20
C ASP A 232 -8.65 3.12 -14.72
N GLY A 233 -8.92 1.93 -15.26
CA GLY A 233 -8.92 1.67 -16.70
C GLY A 233 -7.53 1.64 -17.36
N THR A 234 -6.45 1.76 -16.60
CA THR A 234 -5.08 1.71 -17.12
C THR A 234 -4.56 0.28 -17.34
N ALA A 235 -5.26 -0.73 -16.83
CA ALA A 235 -5.02 -2.15 -17.13
C ALA A 235 -6.29 -2.91 -17.51
N TYR A 236 -6.14 -3.94 -18.34
CA TYR A 236 -7.16 -4.95 -18.59
C TYR A 236 -7.27 -5.94 -17.42
N PRO A 237 -8.33 -6.77 -17.34
CA PRO A 237 -8.45 -7.83 -16.31
C PRO A 237 -7.29 -8.83 -16.26
N ASN A 238 -6.54 -8.99 -17.36
CA ASN A 238 -5.32 -9.81 -17.40
C ASN A 238 -4.05 -9.05 -16.94
N LEU A 239 -4.22 -7.86 -16.35
CA LEU A 239 -3.18 -6.99 -15.82
C LEU A 239 -2.21 -6.41 -16.86
N LYS A 240 -2.53 -6.52 -18.16
CA LYS A 240 -1.76 -5.84 -19.21
C LYS A 240 -2.16 -4.36 -19.29
N PRO A 241 -1.20 -3.44 -19.48
CA PRO A 241 -1.51 -2.02 -19.67
C PRO A 241 -2.44 -1.79 -20.86
N THR A 242 -3.37 -0.86 -20.73
CA THR A 242 -4.22 -0.39 -21.83
C THR A 242 -3.54 0.71 -22.66
N ASN A 243 -2.49 1.33 -22.12
CA ASN A 243 -1.83 2.54 -22.65
C ASN A 243 -2.79 3.72 -22.84
N LYS A 244 -3.89 3.74 -22.08
CA LYS A 244 -4.83 4.85 -22.02
C LYS A 244 -4.60 5.64 -20.73
N PRO A 245 -4.95 6.95 -20.71
CA PRO A 245 -4.97 7.72 -19.47
C PRO A 245 -5.89 7.09 -18.42
N SER A 246 -5.60 7.39 -17.16
CA SER A 246 -6.46 7.03 -16.04
C SER A 246 -7.86 7.61 -16.25
N THR A 247 -8.90 6.83 -15.95
CA THR A 247 -10.27 7.34 -15.88
C THR A 247 -10.60 7.93 -14.51
N PHE A 248 -9.67 7.80 -13.55
CA PHE A 248 -9.83 8.28 -12.18
C PHE A 248 -9.01 9.54 -11.93
N ILE A 249 -7.73 9.54 -12.30
CA ILE A 249 -6.89 10.74 -12.20
C ILE A 249 -7.06 11.56 -13.46
N THR A 250 -7.59 12.78 -13.30
CA THR A 250 -7.86 13.68 -14.43
C THR A 250 -7.06 14.96 -14.34
N ASN A 251 -6.59 15.32 -13.14
CA ASN A 251 -5.83 16.54 -12.90
C ASN A 251 -4.36 16.22 -12.64
N TYR A 252 -3.57 16.22 -13.70
CA TYR A 252 -2.11 16.13 -13.59
C TYR A 252 -1.49 17.53 -13.59
N PRO A 253 -0.46 17.79 -12.76
CA PRO A 253 0.30 19.02 -12.87
C PRO A 253 0.98 19.11 -14.25
N THR A 254 1.14 20.34 -14.73
CA THR A 254 1.84 20.65 -16.00
C THR A 254 3.29 21.04 -15.79
N GLU A 255 3.66 21.39 -14.56
CA GLU A 255 4.99 21.83 -14.16
C GLU A 255 5.40 21.13 -12.85
N PRO A 256 6.70 20.90 -12.62
CA PRO A 256 7.17 20.38 -11.33
C PRO A 256 6.88 21.39 -10.20
N PRO A 257 6.68 20.92 -8.96
CA PRO A 257 6.47 21.81 -7.82
C PRO A 257 7.69 22.70 -7.59
N PHE A 258 7.46 23.91 -7.08
CA PHE A 258 8.53 24.79 -6.63
C PHE A 258 9.19 24.19 -5.38
N ASN A 259 10.49 23.91 -5.46
CA ASN A 259 11.29 23.49 -4.30
C ASN A 259 12.12 24.68 -3.81
N PRO A 260 11.95 25.12 -2.56
CA PRO A 260 12.85 26.07 -1.93
C PRO A 260 14.34 25.67 -2.08
N PRO A 261 15.27 26.62 -2.28
CA PRO A 261 16.68 26.31 -2.49
C PRO A 261 17.38 25.77 -1.23
N THR A 262 16.84 26.09 -0.04
CA THR A 262 17.39 25.66 1.24
C THR A 262 16.89 24.25 1.58
N ILE A 263 17.80 23.33 1.87
CA ILE A 263 17.46 22.01 2.41
C ILE A 263 17.44 22.08 3.93
N GLU A 264 16.35 21.65 4.54
CA GLU A 264 16.15 21.59 5.99
C GLU A 264 16.07 20.13 6.48
N THR A 265 16.70 19.86 7.62
CA THR A 265 16.74 18.54 8.29
C THR A 265 16.30 18.68 9.75
N PRO A 266 15.06 19.13 10.03
CA PRO A 266 14.65 19.42 11.41
C PRO A 266 14.47 18.13 12.22
N PHE A 267 14.09 17.03 11.56
CA PHE A 267 13.90 15.72 12.16
C PHE A 267 15.21 14.92 12.07
N VAL A 268 15.81 14.58 13.22
CA VAL A 268 17.02 13.76 13.28
C VAL A 268 16.90 12.71 14.38
N GLY A 269 16.72 11.46 13.97
CA GLY A 269 16.66 10.30 14.87
C GLY A 269 15.39 10.30 15.71
N ASN A 270 15.51 10.13 17.02
CA ASN A 270 14.34 10.13 17.93
C ASN A 270 14.08 11.50 18.56
N ASN A 271 14.85 12.53 18.19
CA ASN A 271 14.72 13.84 18.79
C ASN A 271 13.67 14.64 18.05
N THR A 272 12.63 15.05 18.79
CA THR A 272 11.59 15.94 18.30
C THR A 272 12.14 17.36 18.18
N PRO A 273 11.95 18.07 17.05
CA PRO A 273 12.30 19.48 16.95
C PRO A 273 11.47 20.29 17.96
N THR A 274 12.08 21.29 18.59
CA THR A 274 11.40 22.25 19.45
C THR A 274 10.48 23.18 18.64
N ASP A 275 9.44 23.74 19.28
CA ASP A 275 8.56 24.71 18.63
C ASP A 275 9.33 25.87 17.98
N ALA A 276 10.38 26.36 18.64
CA ALA A 276 11.25 27.40 18.09
C ALA A 276 12.01 26.97 16.82
N GLN A 277 12.38 25.68 16.69
CA GLN A 277 13.00 25.15 15.48
C GLN A 277 11.98 25.03 14.34
N LEU A 278 10.73 24.69 14.65
CA LEU A 278 9.63 24.63 13.68
C LEU A 278 9.23 26.02 13.20
N GLU A 279 9.15 26.99 14.11
CA GLU A 279 8.85 28.40 13.81
C GLU A 279 9.97 29.09 13.00
N ALA A 280 11.21 28.61 13.13
CA ALA A 280 12.37 29.14 12.40
C ALA A 280 12.55 28.54 11.00
N MET A 281 11.69 27.59 10.58
CA MET A 281 11.77 26.98 9.25
C MET A 281 11.47 28.02 8.17
N SER A 282 12.17 27.89 7.03
CA SER A 282 12.03 28.79 5.88
C SER A 282 10.70 28.62 5.15
N PHE A 283 9.97 27.56 5.47
CA PHE A 283 8.65 27.24 4.93
C PHE A 283 7.82 26.55 6.03
N PRO A 284 6.49 26.78 6.06
CA PRO A 284 5.63 26.12 7.03
C PRO A 284 5.69 24.60 6.80
N LEU A 285 5.74 23.83 7.88
CA LEU A 285 5.54 22.39 7.76
C LEU A 285 4.17 22.11 7.14
N PRO A 286 4.09 21.08 6.29
CA PRO A 286 2.81 20.59 5.80
C PRO A 286 1.97 20.21 7.02
N ASN A 287 0.86 20.92 7.24
CA ASN A 287 -0.02 20.63 8.35
C ASN A 287 -0.71 19.29 8.08
N PRO A 288 -0.44 18.22 8.85
CA PRO A 288 -1.07 16.91 8.63
C PRO A 288 -2.58 16.91 8.96
N LEU A 289 -3.16 18.05 9.34
CA LEU A 289 -4.60 18.23 9.55
C LEU A 289 -5.40 18.21 8.23
N ILE A 290 -5.29 17.14 7.45
CA ILE A 290 -6.36 16.76 6.53
C ILE A 290 -7.12 15.62 7.21
N PRO A 291 -8.42 15.80 7.54
CA PRO A 291 -9.22 14.77 8.16
C PRO A 291 -9.56 13.70 7.12
N ILE A 292 -8.59 12.85 6.79
CA ILE A 292 -8.88 11.51 6.31
C ILE A 292 -9.26 10.76 7.58
N SER A 293 -10.57 10.62 7.83
CA SER A 293 -11.24 9.95 8.98
C SER A 293 -10.29 9.48 10.08
N ASN A 294 -10.39 10.03 11.31
CA ASN A 294 -9.62 9.83 12.57
C ASN A 294 -8.68 8.62 12.77
N ASP A 295 -8.78 7.56 11.98
CA ASP A 295 -8.00 6.33 11.97
C ASP A 295 -6.71 6.35 11.12
N THR A 296 -6.32 7.46 10.44
CA THR A 296 -5.43 7.28 9.26
C THR A 296 -4.22 8.19 9.04
N LEU A 297 -3.79 9.01 10.02
CA LEU A 297 -2.53 9.78 9.88
C LEU A 297 -1.63 9.75 11.12
N PHE A 298 -1.92 8.91 12.10
CA PHE A 298 -1.03 8.72 13.24
C PHE A 298 -0.28 7.42 13.01
N VAL A 299 0.97 7.53 12.54
CA VAL A 299 1.74 6.38 12.06
C VAL A 299 3.14 6.43 12.62
N GLU A 300 3.55 5.36 13.28
CA GLU A 300 4.94 5.13 13.65
C GLU A 300 5.60 4.10 12.73
N ARG A 301 6.92 4.16 12.67
CA ARG A 301 7.74 3.18 11.97
C ARG A 301 8.16 2.08 12.95
N THR A 302 7.93 0.83 12.58
CA THR A 302 8.54 -0.35 13.23
C THR A 302 9.39 -1.12 12.22
N THR A 303 10.32 -1.93 12.71
CA THR A 303 11.09 -2.86 11.88
C THR A 303 10.47 -4.26 11.97
N VAL A 304 10.36 -4.90 10.82
CA VAL A 304 9.90 -6.29 10.70
C VAL A 304 10.97 -7.07 9.96
N GLN A 305 11.41 -8.19 10.53
CA GLN A 305 12.23 -9.14 9.81
C GLN A 305 11.32 -10.03 8.96
N GLN A 306 11.51 -10.01 7.64
CA GLN A 306 10.85 -10.93 6.72
C GLN A 306 11.86 -11.90 6.12
N SER A 307 11.45 -13.15 5.95
CA SER A 307 12.19 -14.12 5.16
C SER A 307 11.87 -13.92 3.68
N ALA A 308 12.87 -13.52 2.90
CA ALA A 308 12.84 -13.48 1.44
C ALA A 308 13.54 -14.73 0.88
N LEU A 309 12.89 -15.43 -0.05
CA LEU A 309 13.52 -16.51 -0.81
C LEU A 309 14.29 -15.91 -1.99
N PHE A 310 15.58 -16.20 -2.10
CA PHE A 310 16.40 -15.78 -3.23
C PHE A 310 17.32 -16.92 -3.68
N ASN A 311 17.21 -17.29 -4.96
CA ASN A 311 18.01 -18.34 -5.59
C ASN A 311 18.08 -19.68 -4.81
N GLY A 312 16.96 -20.08 -4.19
CA GLY A 312 16.87 -21.30 -3.38
C GLY A 312 17.35 -21.16 -1.92
N GLY A 313 17.86 -19.99 -1.52
CA GLY A 313 18.23 -19.66 -0.14
C GLY A 313 17.19 -18.79 0.56
N ASN A 314 17.04 -18.96 1.87
CA ASN A 314 16.25 -18.06 2.73
C ASN A 314 17.14 -16.93 3.25
N PHE A 315 16.73 -15.68 3.06
CA PHE A 315 17.40 -14.49 3.55
C PHE A 315 16.48 -13.75 4.50
N THR A 316 16.99 -13.27 5.63
CA THR A 316 16.24 -12.38 6.51
C THR A 316 16.51 -10.95 6.09
N VAL A 317 15.48 -10.25 5.62
CA VAL A 317 15.53 -8.83 5.28
C VAL A 317 14.81 -8.04 6.36
N THR A 318 15.47 -7.03 6.91
CA THR A 318 14.82 -6.07 7.81
C THR A 318 14.10 -5.04 6.96
N LEU A 319 12.77 -5.01 7.08
CA LEU A 319 11.89 -4.09 6.38
C LEU A 319 11.25 -3.14 7.37
N PHE A 320 10.92 -1.94 6.90
CA PHE A 320 10.21 -0.97 7.69
C PHE A 320 8.71 -1.08 7.44
N LYS A 321 7.95 -1.14 8.52
CA LYS A 321 6.50 -1.23 8.51
C LYS A 321 5.94 0.03 9.16
N GLU A 322 5.01 0.68 8.49
CA GLU A 322 4.20 1.74 9.08
C GLU A 322 3.05 1.12 9.89
N VAL A 323 2.88 1.55 11.15
CA VAL A 323 1.83 1.07 12.08
C VAL A 323 1.00 2.24 12.55
N VAL A 324 -0.32 2.12 12.47
CA VAL A 324 -1.23 3.13 13.01
C VAL A 324 -1.12 3.14 14.53
N VAL A 325 -0.95 4.32 15.11
CA VAL A 325 -0.95 4.57 16.55
C VAL A 325 -2.06 5.55 16.92
N ASP A 326 -2.48 5.59 18.17
CA ASP A 326 -3.45 6.59 18.61
C ASP A 326 -2.81 8.00 18.54
N ALA A 327 -3.63 9.01 18.21
CA ALA A 327 -3.22 10.42 18.11
C ALA A 327 -2.42 10.95 19.31
N PHE A 328 -2.66 10.37 20.49
CA PHE A 328 -2.07 10.76 21.75
C PHE A 328 -0.75 10.03 22.08
N ALA A 329 -0.35 9.04 21.27
CA ALA A 329 0.83 8.21 21.52
C ALA A 329 2.07 8.67 20.73
N LEU A 330 1.93 9.56 19.75
CA LEU A 330 3.09 10.15 19.08
C LEU A 330 3.82 11.09 20.04
N PRO A 331 5.17 11.18 19.98
CA PRO A 331 5.96 12.10 20.80
C PRO A 331 5.69 13.59 20.51
N PHE A 332 4.74 13.90 19.60
CA PHE A 332 4.38 15.23 19.18
C PHE A 332 3.03 15.65 19.78
N THR A 333 3.06 16.51 20.80
CA THR A 333 1.90 17.30 21.25
C THR A 333 1.95 18.74 20.72
N GLY A 334 2.93 19.07 19.87
CA GLY A 334 3.27 20.43 19.42
C GLY A 334 2.58 20.87 18.13
N ALA A 335 1.24 20.82 18.09
CA ALA A 335 0.44 21.62 17.17
C ALA A 335 -0.98 21.74 17.74
N THR A 336 -1.11 22.25 18.96
CA THR A 336 -2.41 22.67 19.46
C THR A 336 -2.86 23.90 18.68
N GLU A 337 -3.89 23.71 17.86
CA GLU A 337 -4.91 24.67 17.43
C GLU A 337 -4.47 26.13 17.26
N ARG A 338 -4.31 26.59 16.01
CA ARG A 338 -4.73 27.94 15.63
C ARG A 338 -5.56 27.89 14.35
N TRP A 339 -6.79 28.36 14.51
CA TRP A 339 -7.90 28.42 13.57
C TRP A 339 -7.65 29.32 12.37
#